data_AF-A0A0W8FIV3-F1
#
_entry.id   AF-A0A0W8FIV3-F1
#
_cell.length_a   1.000
_cell.length_b   1.000
_cell.length_c   1.000
_cell.angle_alpha   90.00
_cell.angle_beta   90.00
_cell.angle_gamma   90.00
#
_symmetry.space_group_name_H-M   'P 1'
#
loop_
_entity.id
_entity.type
_entity.pdbx_description
1 polymer ?
#
loop_
_entity_poly.entity_id
_entity_poly.type
_entity_poly.pdbx_seq_one_letter_code
_entity_poly.pdbx_strand_id
1 'polypeptide(L)'
;MAVLVGAAAADEYVLGDWNLPDTVSMRVPTNPGGYQPGSLGTYFDVVFRDIPDVDPPYDIKNQRYPGWCIETDVFITPGTWYDDAAVTSTIDANPINWKAINYLVNHRTGYHWKTVQAAIWHYAGSTGGDFNAYRSAYPDAYDALIADVDGNYEDWVPAYDSVVVGAVKVDAGSNVQTLIIELERPWTLVPEFPTLAVPVGLLIGVVYTVSVIRGRKPE
;
A
#
# COMPACT_ATOMS: atom_id res chain seq x y z
N MET A 1 -32.81 16.42 -24.71
CA MET A 1 -31.43 16.92 -24.67
C MET A 1 -30.83 16.43 -23.35
N ALA A 2 -30.22 15.25 -23.39
CA ALA A 2 -29.63 14.64 -22.20
C ALA A 2 -28.28 15.31 -21.96
N VAL A 3 -28.15 15.98 -20.82
CA VAL A 3 -26.86 16.47 -20.34
C VAL A 3 -26.09 15.24 -19.88
N LEU A 4 -25.13 14.82 -20.68
CA LEU A 4 -24.03 13.96 -20.25
C LEU A 4 -23.33 14.72 -19.11
N VAL A 5 -23.63 14.31 -17.88
CA VAL A 5 -22.78 14.63 -16.74
C VAL A 5 -21.47 13.94 -17.05
N GLY A 6 -20.46 14.75 -17.39
CA GLY A 6 -19.12 14.26 -17.62
C GLY A 6 -18.70 13.41 -16.43
N ALA A 7 -18.18 12.23 -16.70
CA ALA A 7 -17.41 11.47 -15.72
C ALA A 7 -16.39 12.45 -15.14
N ALA A 8 -16.58 12.85 -13.88
CA ALA A 8 -15.50 13.43 -13.12
C ALA A 8 -14.35 12.43 -13.24
N ALA A 9 -13.20 12.91 -13.72
CA ALA A 9 -11.98 12.15 -13.64
C ALA A 9 -11.88 11.66 -12.20
N ALA A 10 -11.81 10.35 -12.01
CA ALA A 10 -11.39 9.80 -10.74
C ALA A 10 -9.96 10.32 -10.57
N ASP A 11 -9.80 11.41 -9.81
CA ASP A 11 -8.50 11.91 -9.41
C ASP A 11 -7.83 10.80 -8.59
N GLU A 12 -7.05 10.03 -9.34
CA GLU A 12 -5.85 9.27 -9.01
C GLU A 12 -5.58 9.08 -7.51
N TYR A 13 -6.32 8.19 -6.84
CA TYR A 13 -5.79 7.59 -5.62
C TYR A 13 -4.75 6.54 -6.01
N VAL A 14 -3.52 7.00 -6.24
CA VAL A 14 -2.38 6.16 -6.55
C VAL A 14 -2.08 5.27 -5.34
N LEU A 15 -1.76 4.01 -5.61
CA LEU A 15 -1.32 2.97 -4.66
C LEU A 15 -0.08 3.40 -3.85
N GLY A 16 -0.20 4.38 -2.94
CA GLY A 16 0.95 4.89 -2.21
C GLY A 16 0.98 6.37 -1.83
N ASP A 17 -0.15 7.06 -1.87
CA ASP A 17 -0.36 8.26 -1.07
C ASP A 17 -0.63 7.87 0.40
N TRP A 18 0.35 7.21 1.03
CA TRP A 18 0.27 6.78 2.41
C TRP A 18 0.70 7.93 3.33
N ASN A 19 -0.11 8.24 4.35
CA ASN A 19 0.32 9.11 5.44
C ASN A 19 1.25 8.31 6.37
N LEU A 20 2.55 8.36 6.08
CA LEU A 20 3.59 7.60 6.79
C LEU A 20 4.43 8.53 7.68
N PRO A 21 4.86 8.07 8.86
CA PRO A 21 5.91 8.76 9.60
C PRO A 21 7.25 8.61 8.84
N ASP A 22 8.13 9.61 8.97
CA ASP A 22 9.46 9.56 8.34
C ASP A 22 10.27 8.34 8.80
N THR A 23 10.17 8.03 10.10
CA THR A 23 10.85 6.91 10.74
C THR A 23 9.95 6.23 11.77
N VAL A 24 10.21 4.95 12.01
CA VAL A 24 9.55 4.15 13.05
C VAL A 24 10.56 3.31 13.81
N SER A 25 10.19 2.97 15.05
CA SER A 25 10.87 1.90 15.78
C SER A 25 10.28 0.55 15.38
N MET A 26 11.10 -0.33 14.81
CA MET A 26 10.67 -1.62 14.28
C MET A 26 11.51 -2.81 14.77
N ARG A 27 10.91 -4.00 14.76
CA ARG A 27 11.64 -5.26 14.92
C ARG A 27 10.98 -6.41 14.17
N VAL A 28 11.79 -7.39 13.79
CA VAL A 28 11.32 -8.75 13.49
C VAL A 28 11.42 -9.57 14.78
N PRO A 29 10.31 -10.11 15.34
CA PRO A 29 10.35 -10.83 16.60
C PRO A 29 11.02 -12.21 16.45
N THR A 30 11.61 -12.70 17.53
CA THR A 30 12.02 -14.11 17.65
C THR A 30 10.83 -14.95 18.09
N ASN A 31 10.57 -16.07 17.38
CA ASN A 31 9.64 -17.09 17.87
C ASN A 31 10.41 -18.38 18.20
N PRO A 32 9.95 -19.17 19.20
CA PRO A 32 10.41 -20.53 19.39
C PRO A 32 10.13 -21.34 18.11
N GLY A 33 11.19 -21.76 17.40
CA GLY A 33 11.09 -22.46 16.11
C GLY A 33 11.63 -21.69 14.90
N GLY A 34 12.06 -20.44 15.07
CA GLY A 34 12.57 -19.58 14.00
C GLY A 34 11.71 -18.34 13.80
N TYR A 35 12.18 -17.39 13.00
CA TYR A 35 11.42 -16.16 12.66
C TYR A 35 10.66 -16.27 11.33
N GLN A 36 10.78 -17.42 10.66
CA GLN A 36 10.12 -17.74 9.39
C GLN A 36 9.37 -19.08 9.49
N PRO A 37 8.19 -19.21 8.87
CA PRO A 37 7.37 -18.11 8.38
C PRO A 37 6.86 -17.21 9.52
N GLY A 38 6.46 -15.99 9.19
CA GLY A 38 5.69 -15.13 10.07
C GLY A 38 4.34 -15.74 10.43
N SER A 39 3.76 -15.33 11.56
CA SER A 39 2.44 -15.81 11.98
C SER A 39 1.30 -15.31 11.09
N LEU A 40 1.56 -14.27 10.28
CA LEU A 40 0.61 -13.69 9.33
C LEU A 40 0.69 -14.29 7.91
N GLY A 41 1.34 -15.46 7.77
CA GLY A 41 1.40 -16.19 6.49
C GLY A 41 2.38 -15.58 5.48
N THR A 42 3.39 -14.89 5.98
CA THR A 42 4.42 -14.19 5.19
C THR A 42 5.82 -14.63 5.61
N TYR A 43 6.87 -14.02 5.06
CA TYR A 43 8.24 -14.42 5.37
C TYR A 43 8.58 -14.21 6.84
N PHE A 44 8.24 -13.04 7.40
CA PHE A 44 8.25 -12.78 8.83
C PHE A 44 7.15 -11.80 9.22
N ASP A 45 6.98 -11.60 10.53
CA ASP A 45 6.17 -10.50 11.04
C ASP A 45 7.06 -9.30 11.36
N VAL A 46 6.58 -8.08 11.11
CA VAL A 46 7.24 -6.84 11.53
C VAL A 46 6.39 -6.19 12.61
N VAL A 47 7.00 -5.78 13.72
CA VAL A 47 6.32 -5.11 14.83
C VAL A 47 6.81 -3.68 14.91
N PHE A 48 5.88 -2.73 14.91
CA PHE A 48 6.18 -1.32 15.19
C PHE A 48 5.78 -0.91 16.59
N ARG A 49 6.47 0.10 17.11
CA ARG A 49 6.17 0.78 18.37
C ARG A 49 6.45 2.27 18.25
N ASP A 50 6.01 3.00 19.28
CA ASP A 50 6.30 4.41 19.49
C ASP A 50 5.87 5.33 18.33
N ILE A 51 4.92 4.87 17.51
CA ILE A 51 4.25 5.71 16.50
C ILE A 51 3.36 6.70 17.23
N PRO A 52 3.56 8.02 17.05
CA PRO A 52 2.80 9.03 17.76
C PRO A 52 1.36 9.12 17.26
N ASP A 53 0.47 9.51 18.16
CA ASP A 53 -0.91 9.86 17.82
C ASP A 53 -0.92 11.31 17.31
N VAL A 54 -1.19 11.49 16.02
CA VAL A 54 -1.18 12.78 15.31
C VAL A 54 -2.49 12.95 14.54
N ASP A 55 -2.81 14.18 14.14
CA ASP A 55 -4.02 14.50 13.36
C ASP A 55 -3.63 15.21 12.05
N PRO A 56 -3.86 14.60 10.87
CA PRO A 56 -4.46 13.29 10.64
C PRO A 56 -3.53 12.14 11.08
N PRO A 57 -4.08 11.00 11.54
CA PRO A 57 -3.26 9.91 12.05
C PRO A 57 -2.52 9.21 10.90
N TYR A 58 -1.31 8.71 11.20
CA TYR A 58 -0.56 7.89 10.25
C TYR A 58 -1.30 6.60 9.90
N ASP A 59 -1.13 6.10 8.67
CA ASP A 59 -1.75 4.86 8.22
C ASP A 59 -1.15 3.63 8.92
N ILE A 60 0.12 3.72 9.32
CA ILE A 60 0.79 2.70 10.14
C ILE A 60 0.51 2.94 11.63
N LYS A 61 0.32 1.85 12.39
CA LYS A 61 -0.02 1.82 13.82
C LYS A 61 0.97 0.98 14.61
N ASN A 62 0.95 1.14 15.93
CA ASN A 62 1.70 0.34 16.90
C ASN A 62 1.18 -1.11 16.96
N GLN A 63 1.50 -1.90 15.94
CA GLN A 63 1.02 -3.27 15.78
C GLN A 63 1.97 -4.14 14.97
N ARG A 64 1.51 -5.36 14.67
CA ARG A 64 2.21 -6.32 13.83
C ARG A 64 1.71 -6.25 12.39
N TYR A 65 2.62 -6.31 11.43
CA TYR A 65 2.36 -6.32 10.00
C TYR A 65 2.96 -7.56 9.34
N PRO A 66 2.34 -8.07 8.26
CA PRO A 66 2.95 -9.10 7.42
C PRO A 66 4.18 -8.51 6.72
N GLY A 67 5.31 -9.23 6.73
CA GLY A 67 6.57 -8.72 6.19
C GLY A 67 7.28 -9.66 5.22
N TRP A 68 8.03 -9.05 4.30
CA TRP A 68 8.83 -9.70 3.26
C TRP A 68 10.22 -9.10 3.17
N CYS A 69 11.18 -9.90 2.69
CA CYS A 69 12.52 -9.44 2.37
C CYS A 69 12.59 -8.85 0.96
N ILE A 70 13.37 -7.77 0.80
CA ILE A 70 13.74 -7.27 -0.54
C ILE A 70 15.02 -7.91 -1.06
N GLU A 71 15.98 -8.18 -0.17
CA GLU A 71 17.31 -8.70 -0.53
C GLU A 71 17.46 -10.17 -0.13
N THR A 72 18.27 -10.93 -0.88
CA THR A 72 18.62 -12.32 -0.55
C THR A 72 19.83 -12.45 0.37
N ASP A 73 20.72 -11.46 0.36
CA ASP A 73 22.08 -11.60 0.92
C ASP A 73 22.36 -10.64 2.10
N VAL A 74 21.35 -9.87 2.50
CA VAL A 74 21.40 -8.97 3.66
C VAL A 74 20.47 -9.53 4.72
N PHE A 75 20.87 -9.51 5.98
CA PHE A 75 20.11 -10.11 7.08
C PHE A 75 19.63 -9.06 8.08
N ILE A 76 18.41 -9.23 8.57
CA ILE A 76 17.93 -8.55 9.77
C ILE A 76 18.18 -9.43 11.00
N THR A 77 18.67 -8.86 12.09
CA THR A 77 18.84 -9.60 13.36
C THR A 77 17.49 -9.69 14.08
N PRO A 78 16.88 -10.88 14.23
CA PRO A 78 15.61 -11.02 14.92
C PRO A 78 15.73 -10.67 16.41
N GLY A 79 14.66 -10.13 16.98
CA GLY A 79 14.59 -9.69 18.38
C GLY A 79 15.22 -8.33 18.66
N THR A 80 15.94 -7.76 17.69
CA THR A 80 16.58 -6.44 17.80
C THR A 80 15.62 -5.34 17.37
N TRP A 81 15.56 -4.26 18.14
CA TRP A 81 14.85 -3.04 17.77
C TRP A 81 15.76 -2.13 16.95
N TYR A 82 15.20 -1.56 15.87
CA TYR A 82 15.80 -0.53 15.05
C TYR A 82 14.93 0.72 15.20
N ASP A 83 15.42 1.72 15.93
CA ASP A 83 14.57 2.81 16.42
C ASP A 83 14.31 3.93 15.39
N ASP A 84 15.08 3.96 14.30
CA ASP A 84 15.05 4.98 13.25
C ASP A 84 14.86 4.38 11.84
N ALA A 85 14.01 3.35 11.70
CA ALA A 85 13.79 2.72 10.41
C ALA A 85 12.95 3.64 9.51
N ALA A 86 13.49 4.03 8.36
CA ALA A 86 12.78 4.87 7.40
C ALA A 86 11.63 4.11 6.76
N VAL A 87 10.48 4.75 6.62
CA VAL A 87 9.29 4.17 6.00
C VAL A 87 8.91 4.97 4.77
N THR A 88 8.84 4.30 3.62
CA THR A 88 8.55 4.98 2.36
C THR A 88 7.52 4.21 1.54
N SER A 89 6.63 4.96 0.90
CA SER A 89 5.78 4.43 -0.15
C SER A 89 6.61 3.85 -1.30
N THR A 90 6.06 2.85 -1.99
CA THR A 90 6.76 2.10 -3.03
C THR A 90 6.36 2.49 -4.46
N ILE A 91 5.49 3.49 -4.66
CA ILE A 91 5.09 3.91 -6.02
C ILE A 91 6.32 4.36 -6.83
N ASP A 92 6.44 3.86 -8.05
CA ASP A 92 7.34 4.33 -9.11
C ASP A 92 8.83 4.45 -8.75
N ALA A 93 9.27 3.77 -7.69
CA ALA A 93 10.65 3.81 -7.23
C ALA A 93 11.56 2.81 -8.00
N ASN A 94 12.25 3.29 -9.03
CA ASN A 94 13.30 2.50 -9.70
C ASN A 94 14.50 2.20 -8.78
N PRO A 95 15.20 1.05 -8.94
CA PRO A 95 15.12 0.10 -10.05
C PRO A 95 14.18 -1.12 -9.83
N ILE A 96 13.39 -1.15 -8.75
CA ILE A 96 12.53 -2.29 -8.41
C ILE A 96 11.18 -2.13 -9.10
N ASN A 97 10.61 -3.23 -9.63
CA ASN A 97 9.27 -3.21 -10.22
C ASN A 97 8.19 -3.25 -9.13
N TRP A 98 7.99 -2.13 -8.46
CA TRP A 98 7.03 -2.02 -7.37
C TRP A 98 5.58 -2.21 -7.80
N LYS A 99 5.24 -1.92 -9.05
CA LYS A 99 3.89 -2.17 -9.58
C LYS A 99 3.59 -3.67 -9.59
N ALA A 100 4.54 -4.48 -10.05
CA ALA A 100 4.44 -5.94 -9.98
C ALA A 100 4.39 -6.45 -8.54
N ILE A 101 5.20 -5.91 -7.63
CA ILE A 101 5.16 -6.29 -6.20
C ILE A 101 3.82 -5.92 -5.55
N ASN A 102 3.27 -4.73 -5.82
CA ASN A 102 1.96 -4.34 -5.30
C ASN A 102 0.85 -5.24 -5.86
N TYR A 103 0.89 -5.58 -7.15
CA TYR A 103 -0.02 -6.58 -7.73
C TYR A 103 0.10 -7.92 -7.00
N LEU A 104 1.33 -8.42 -6.85
CA LEU A 104 1.65 -9.70 -6.23
C LEU A 104 1.09 -9.81 -4.81
N VAL A 105 1.30 -8.81 -3.94
CA VAL A 105 0.80 -8.87 -2.55
C VAL A 105 -0.73 -8.86 -2.47
N ASN A 106 -1.44 -8.31 -3.45
CA ASN A 106 -2.91 -8.38 -3.53
C ASN A 106 -3.42 -9.74 -4.06
N HIS A 107 -2.58 -10.51 -4.77
CA HIS A 107 -2.96 -11.79 -5.40
C HIS A 107 -2.24 -13.00 -4.80
N ARG A 108 -1.44 -12.82 -3.74
CA ARG A 108 -0.64 -13.89 -3.12
C ARG A 108 -1.45 -14.97 -2.38
N THR A 109 -2.73 -14.72 -2.11
CA THR A 109 -3.55 -15.63 -1.30
C THR A 109 -3.61 -17.02 -1.94
N GLY A 110 -3.34 -18.06 -1.14
CA GLY A 110 -3.31 -19.44 -1.62
C GLY A 110 -1.93 -19.94 -2.06
N TYR A 111 -0.95 -19.05 -2.23
CA TYR A 111 0.44 -19.43 -2.48
C TYR A 111 1.21 -19.69 -1.19
N HIS A 112 2.18 -20.61 -1.25
CA HIS A 112 3.10 -20.85 -0.15
C HIS A 112 4.05 -19.64 0.03
N TRP A 113 4.35 -19.25 1.27
CA TRP A 113 5.16 -18.04 1.54
C TRP A 113 6.53 -18.03 0.84
N LYS A 114 7.17 -19.21 0.67
CA LYS A 114 8.43 -19.32 -0.09
C LYS A 114 8.26 -18.96 -1.57
N THR A 115 7.13 -19.32 -2.17
CA THR A 115 6.80 -18.98 -3.55
C THR A 115 6.62 -17.47 -3.69
N VAL A 116 5.89 -16.85 -2.77
CA VAL A 116 5.67 -15.40 -2.75
C VAL A 116 6.99 -14.65 -2.52
N GLN A 117 7.81 -15.08 -1.56
CA GLN A 117 9.12 -14.47 -1.31
C GLN A 117 10.05 -14.58 -2.53
N ALA A 118 10.06 -15.71 -3.23
CA ALA A 118 10.83 -15.87 -4.45
C ALA A 118 10.33 -14.93 -5.56
N ALA A 119 9.02 -14.73 -5.70
CA ALA A 119 8.46 -13.79 -6.65
C ALA A 119 8.79 -12.33 -6.30
N ILE A 120 8.79 -11.95 -5.02
CA ILE A 120 9.25 -10.62 -4.58
C ILE A 120 10.72 -10.42 -4.97
N TRP A 121 11.58 -11.40 -4.69
CA TRP A 121 12.99 -11.35 -5.07
C TRP A 121 13.20 -11.26 -6.59
N HIS A 122 12.35 -11.92 -7.39
CA HIS A 122 12.36 -11.79 -8.85
C HIS A 122 12.15 -10.34 -9.29
N TYR A 123 11.09 -9.68 -8.80
CA TYR A 123 10.77 -8.29 -9.16
C TYR A 123 11.68 -7.25 -8.48
N ALA A 124 12.35 -7.62 -7.39
CA ALA A 124 13.43 -6.85 -6.79
C ALA A 124 14.77 -6.99 -7.54
N GLY A 125 14.86 -7.88 -8.55
CA GLY A 125 16.05 -8.09 -9.37
C GLY A 125 17.13 -8.96 -8.70
N SER A 126 16.78 -9.70 -7.64
CA SER A 126 17.70 -10.62 -6.98
C SER A 126 18.02 -11.83 -7.87
N THR A 127 19.25 -12.33 -7.78
CA THR A 127 19.70 -13.53 -8.48
C THR A 127 20.51 -14.42 -7.56
N GLY A 128 20.38 -15.75 -7.67
CA GLY A 128 21.20 -16.69 -6.89
C GLY A 128 20.61 -17.08 -5.52
N GLY A 129 21.47 -17.60 -4.65
CA GLY A 129 21.18 -17.85 -3.22
C GLY A 129 19.84 -18.51 -2.90
N ASP A 130 19.20 -18.00 -1.84
CA ASP A 130 17.89 -18.45 -1.37
C ASP A 130 16.78 -18.26 -2.41
N PHE A 131 16.91 -17.29 -3.32
CA PHE A 131 15.97 -17.12 -4.42
C PHE A 131 15.89 -18.38 -5.29
N ASN A 132 17.04 -18.93 -5.72
CA ASN A 132 17.05 -20.18 -6.49
C ASN A 132 16.48 -21.36 -5.69
N ALA A 133 16.81 -21.46 -4.40
CA ALA A 133 16.32 -22.53 -3.55
C ALA A 133 14.79 -22.48 -3.39
N TYR A 134 14.21 -21.29 -3.22
CA TYR A 134 12.77 -21.12 -3.00
C TYR A 134 11.98 -21.30 -4.28
N ARG A 135 12.48 -20.75 -5.39
CA ARG A 135 11.92 -20.96 -6.72
C ARG A 135 11.85 -22.45 -7.07
N SER A 136 12.94 -23.18 -6.83
CA SER A 136 13.02 -24.62 -7.14
C SER A 136 12.25 -25.51 -6.16
N ALA A 137 11.86 -25.02 -4.99
CA ALA A 137 11.05 -25.79 -4.03
C ALA A 137 9.59 -25.96 -4.51
N TYR A 138 9.06 -25.00 -5.27
CA TYR A 138 7.69 -24.99 -5.78
C TYR A 138 7.62 -24.45 -7.22
N PRO A 139 8.25 -25.14 -8.19
CA PRO A 139 8.47 -24.58 -9.53
C PRO A 139 7.16 -24.27 -10.25
N ASP A 140 6.19 -25.19 -10.26
CA ASP A 140 4.92 -24.98 -10.97
C ASP A 140 4.11 -23.82 -10.36
N ALA A 141 4.09 -23.72 -9.02
CA ALA A 141 3.37 -22.64 -8.32
C ALA A 141 4.07 -21.29 -8.51
N TYR A 142 5.40 -21.28 -8.56
CA TYR A 142 6.19 -20.08 -8.86
C TYR A 142 5.95 -19.61 -10.30
N ASP A 143 6.07 -20.51 -11.28
CA ASP A 143 5.90 -20.17 -12.68
C ASP A 143 4.46 -19.68 -12.97
N ALA A 144 3.45 -20.29 -12.33
CA ALA A 144 2.07 -19.82 -12.40
C ALA A 144 1.88 -18.41 -11.81
N LEU A 145 2.51 -18.13 -10.66
CA LEU A 145 2.43 -16.81 -10.02
C LEU A 145 3.12 -15.72 -10.84
N ILE A 146 4.31 -16.00 -11.40
CA ILE A 146 5.01 -15.04 -12.27
C ILE A 146 4.21 -14.79 -13.55
N ALA A 147 3.66 -15.83 -14.18
CA ALA A 147 2.84 -15.67 -15.37
C ALA A 147 1.56 -14.84 -15.11
N ASP A 148 0.94 -15.02 -13.94
CA ASP A 148 -0.21 -14.22 -13.51
C ASP A 148 0.17 -12.75 -13.31
N VAL A 149 1.26 -12.49 -12.59
CA VAL A 149 1.72 -11.12 -12.36
C VAL A 149 2.07 -10.46 -13.70
N ASP A 150 2.98 -11.04 -14.48
CA ASP A 150 3.47 -10.50 -15.77
C ASP A 150 2.33 -10.24 -16.77
N GLY A 151 1.26 -11.04 -16.71
CA GLY A 151 0.10 -10.88 -17.59
C GLY A 151 -0.87 -9.76 -17.19
N ASN A 152 -0.80 -9.26 -15.95
CA ASN A 152 -1.87 -8.42 -15.39
C ASN A 152 -1.39 -7.15 -14.67
N TYR A 153 -0.14 -7.06 -14.20
CA TYR A 153 0.27 -5.99 -13.30
C TYR A 153 0.30 -4.59 -13.94
N GLU A 154 0.52 -4.49 -15.26
CA GLU A 154 0.67 -3.21 -15.95
C GLU A 154 -0.61 -2.38 -16.00
N ASP A 155 -1.77 -3.02 -16.14
CA ASP A 155 -3.06 -2.34 -16.20
C ASP A 155 -3.84 -2.46 -14.89
N TRP A 156 -3.30 -3.20 -13.91
CA TRP A 156 -3.99 -3.41 -12.66
C TRP A 156 -4.06 -2.12 -11.84
N VAL A 157 -5.28 -1.85 -11.40
CA VAL A 157 -5.63 -0.87 -10.39
C VAL A 157 -6.52 -1.57 -9.36
N PRO A 158 -6.44 -1.22 -8.07
CA PRO A 158 -7.31 -1.81 -7.07
C PRO A 158 -8.78 -1.55 -7.37
N ALA A 159 -9.63 -2.52 -7.05
CA ALA A 159 -11.07 -2.40 -7.26
C ALA A 159 -11.69 -1.37 -6.30
N TYR A 160 -12.70 -0.65 -6.78
CA TYR A 160 -13.52 0.25 -5.98
C TYR A 160 -14.11 -0.46 -4.74
N ASP A 161 -14.18 0.22 -3.60
CA ASP A 161 -14.70 -0.30 -2.31
C ASP A 161 -14.05 -1.61 -1.81
N SER A 162 -12.88 -1.97 -2.31
CA SER A 162 -12.12 -3.15 -1.85
C SER A 162 -11.12 -2.78 -0.75
N VAL A 163 -10.64 -3.77 0.01
CA VAL A 163 -9.46 -3.58 0.85
C VAL A 163 -8.24 -3.73 -0.06
N VAL A 164 -7.37 -2.73 -0.07
CA VAL A 164 -6.13 -2.74 -0.84
C VAL A 164 -4.98 -3.03 0.08
N VAL A 165 -4.08 -3.90 -0.37
CA VAL A 165 -2.81 -4.17 0.30
C VAL A 165 -1.71 -3.38 -0.40
N GLY A 166 -1.12 -2.40 0.26
CA GLY A 166 0.06 -1.70 -0.23
C GLY A 166 1.35 -2.34 0.26
N ALA A 167 2.33 -2.46 -0.62
CA ALA A 167 3.72 -2.69 -0.22
C ALA A 167 4.30 -1.37 0.31
N VAL A 168 4.73 -1.32 1.57
CA VAL A 168 5.46 -0.18 2.14
C VAL A 168 6.88 -0.61 2.46
N LYS A 169 7.87 0.12 1.94
CA LYS A 169 9.29 -0.17 2.19
C LYS A 169 9.67 0.29 3.59
N VAL A 170 10.43 -0.54 4.29
CA VAL A 170 11.03 -0.24 5.60
C VAL A 170 12.54 -0.45 5.51
N ASP A 171 13.31 0.58 5.83
CA ASP A 171 14.77 0.61 5.71
C ASP A 171 15.40 0.96 7.06
N ALA A 172 16.00 -0.01 7.74
CA ALA A 172 16.63 0.18 9.04
C ALA A 172 18.10 0.61 8.97
N GLY A 173 18.56 1.06 7.80
CA GLY A 173 19.88 1.60 7.60
C GLY A 173 20.90 0.59 7.05
N SER A 174 22.17 1.02 7.03
CA SER A 174 23.23 0.29 6.35
C SER A 174 23.49 -1.09 6.95
N ASN A 175 23.64 -2.10 6.09
CA ASN A 175 23.86 -3.50 6.45
C ASN A 175 22.72 -4.12 7.28
N VAL A 176 21.54 -3.52 7.25
CA VAL A 176 20.31 -4.12 7.76
C VAL A 176 19.42 -4.41 6.56
N GLN A 177 18.75 -5.56 6.59
CA GLN A 177 17.89 -5.96 5.49
C GLN A 177 16.73 -4.98 5.31
N THR A 178 16.54 -4.54 4.07
CA THR A 178 15.37 -3.79 3.64
C THR A 178 14.16 -4.73 3.57
N LEU A 179 13.04 -4.27 4.12
CA LEU A 179 11.81 -5.04 4.22
C LEU A 179 10.69 -4.37 3.41
N ILE A 180 9.69 -5.16 3.06
CA ILE A 180 8.34 -4.65 2.76
C ILE A 180 7.42 -5.07 3.90
N ILE A 181 6.49 -4.20 4.27
CA ILE A 181 5.28 -4.60 4.97
C ILE A 181 4.05 -4.51 4.08
N GLU A 182 3.08 -5.36 4.35
CA GLU A 182 1.73 -5.26 3.77
C GLU A 182 0.87 -4.33 4.64
N LEU A 183 0.45 -3.22 4.06
CA LEU A 183 -0.42 -2.24 4.70
C LEU A 183 -1.81 -2.28 4.07
N GLU A 184 -2.80 -2.69 4.85
CA GLU A 184 -4.19 -2.73 4.41
C GLU A 184 -4.89 -1.39 4.62
N ARG A 185 -5.67 -0.96 3.64
CA ARG A 185 -6.59 0.16 3.80
C ARG A 185 -7.87 -0.04 3.00
N PRO A 186 -9.05 0.31 3.54
CA PRO A 186 -10.27 0.36 2.75
C PRO A 186 -10.12 1.38 1.62
N TRP A 187 -10.51 0.99 0.41
CA TRP A 187 -10.62 1.90 -0.72
C TRP A 187 -11.91 2.70 -0.56
N THR A 188 -11.80 3.96 -0.14
CA THR A 188 -12.92 4.89 -0.07
C THR A 188 -12.56 6.12 -0.87
N LEU A 189 -13.41 6.55 -1.80
CA LEU A 189 -13.30 7.90 -2.35
C LEU A 189 -13.39 8.88 -1.19
N VAL A 190 -12.38 9.72 -1.02
CA VAL A 190 -12.61 11.01 -0.37
C VAL A 190 -13.50 11.77 -1.34
N PRO A 191 -14.77 12.06 -1.03
CA PRO A 191 -15.57 12.91 -1.90
C PRO A 191 -14.90 14.28 -1.83
N GLU A 192 -14.17 14.63 -2.87
CA GLU A 192 -13.81 16.01 -3.14
C GLU A 192 -15.12 16.75 -3.39
N PHE A 193 -15.76 17.19 -2.32
CA PHE A 193 -16.75 18.24 -2.46
C PHE A 193 -15.97 19.46 -2.95
N PRO A 194 -16.25 20.01 -4.14
CA PRO A 194 -15.75 21.33 -4.45
C PRO A 194 -16.41 22.27 -3.44
N THR A 195 -15.63 22.73 -2.46
CA THR A 195 -16.05 23.68 -1.42
C THR A 195 -16.59 25.00 -2.02
N LEU A 196 -16.46 25.17 -3.34
CA LEU A 196 -17.00 26.25 -4.16
C LEU A 196 -18.47 26.10 -4.59
N ALA A 197 -19.09 24.92 -4.51
CA ALA A 197 -20.50 24.76 -4.91
C ALA A 197 -21.49 25.27 -3.84
N VAL A 198 -21.09 25.26 -2.56
CA VAL A 198 -21.94 25.70 -1.44
C VAL A 198 -22.19 27.21 -1.45
N PRO A 199 -21.19 28.09 -1.73
CA PRO A 199 -21.45 29.54 -1.80
C PRO A 199 -22.24 29.98 -3.04
N VAL A 200 -22.05 29.32 -4.20
CA VAL A 200 -22.65 29.77 -5.48
C VAL A 200 -24.15 29.44 -5.54
N GLY A 201 -24.57 28.25 -5.09
CA GLY A 201 -25.99 27.91 -5.03
C GLY A 201 -26.78 28.81 -4.08
N LEU A 202 -26.17 29.19 -2.96
CA LEU A 202 -26.76 30.08 -1.96
C LEU A 202 -26.86 31.53 -2.47
N LEU A 203 -25.85 32.01 -3.20
CA LEU A 203 -25.89 33.33 -3.85
C LEU A 203 -26.97 33.43 -4.94
N ILE A 204 -27.13 32.41 -5.78
CA ILE A 204 -28.17 32.38 -6.82
C ILE A 204 -29.57 32.33 -6.19
N GLY A 205 -29.75 31.53 -5.13
CA GLY A 205 -31.02 31.46 -4.39
C GLY A 205 -31.40 32.78 -3.73
N VAL A 206 -30.45 33.52 -3.17
CA VAL A 206 -30.70 34.84 -2.56
C VAL A 206 -31.07 35.88 -3.62
N VAL A 207 -30.38 35.91 -4.77
CA VAL A 207 -30.69 36.85 -5.86
C VAL A 207 -32.08 36.59 -6.46
N TYR A 208 -32.46 35.33 -6.64
CA TYR A 208 -33.80 34.99 -7.13
C TYR A 208 -34.90 35.42 -6.15
N THR A 209 -34.72 35.12 -4.86
CA THR A 209 -35.70 35.48 -3.82
C THR A 209 -35.91 37.00 -3.73
N VAL A 210 -34.82 37.79 -3.78
CA VAL A 210 -34.91 39.27 -3.78
C VAL A 210 -35.60 39.81 -5.03
N SER A 211 -35.41 39.16 -6.18
CA SER A 211 -36.04 39.56 -7.45
C SER A 211 -37.55 39.31 -7.45
N VAL A 212 -38.01 38.20 -6.87
CA VAL A 212 -39.45 37.88 -6.75
C VAL A 212 -40.14 38.80 -5.73
N ILE A 213 -39.47 39.13 -4.62
CA ILE A 213 -40.02 40.04 -3.59
C ILE A 213 -40.15 41.47 -4.14
N ARG A 214 -39.20 41.96 -4.95
CA ARG A 214 -39.29 43.28 -5.58
C ARG A 214 -40.26 43.35 -6.77
N GLY A 215 -40.57 42.22 -7.40
CA GLY A 215 -41.48 42.14 -8.55
C GLY A 215 -42.97 42.17 -8.20
N ARG A 216 -43.36 41.84 -6.97
CA ARG A 216 -44.74 41.99 -6.49
C ARG A 216 -44.97 43.40 -5.98
N LYS A 217 -45.38 44.32 -6.86
CA LYS A 217 -46.08 45.53 -6.42
C LYS A 217 -47.46 45.11 -5.88
N PRO A 218 -47.87 45.61 -4.71
CA PRO A 218 -49.24 45.40 -4.22
C PRO A 218 -50.21 46.13 -5.15
N GLU A 219 -51.19 45.39 -5.66
CA GLU A 219 -52.43 45.95 -6.22
C GLU A 219 -53.37 46.38 -5.09
#